data_AF-A0A3E2X308-F1
#
_entry.id   AF-A0A3E2X308-F1
#
_cell.length_a   1.000
_cell.length_b   1.000
_cell.length_c   1.000
_cell.angle_alpha   90.00
_cell.angle_beta   90.00
_cell.angle_gamma   90.00
#
_symmetry.space_group_name_H-M   'P 1'
#
loop_
_entity.id
_entity.type
_entity.pdbx_description
1 polymer ?
#
loop_
_entity_poly.entity_id
_entity_poly.type
_entity_poly.pdbx_seq_one_letter_code
_entity_poly.pdbx_strand_id
1 'polypeptide(L)'
;MRDFKRIRKRAGKRFVFFTVLIVILVGVSEKIELTYIENDNLVQSRNKSTFRILREPENSIDVIVVGDSLSYSSVSPMDLWKNHGITAYVCGQSGQKIQETYHMLENAFTAQSPKLVILETNTMFRGRLGQELTNLKETLEEWANNYIPIFRGHDIWKSFVMDKEYPEENFKGFALRCGIQPYEKGDYMLETEQKEEIPPTVINYMEIIISLCKQNGAELLLLGTPSPLNYNYRRHNSIDVYAKEHDLEYLDMNMKLKEVEIDWNTDTLDKGDHLNLSGARKVTQYLGGFLVKQYALPDHRGERFYTAWMKEAEDYTKKMEKSLKVIRNNEN
;
A
#
# COMPACT_ATOMS: atom_id res chain seq x y z
N MET A 1 -50.61 -9.35 30.28
CA MET A 1 -50.75 -8.65 28.97
C MET A 1 -50.27 -7.18 28.96
N ARG A 2 -50.48 -6.37 30.02
CA ARG A 2 -50.03 -4.95 30.05
C ARG A 2 -48.50 -4.79 30.06
N ASP A 3 -47.76 -5.65 30.77
CA ASP A 3 -46.28 -5.57 30.81
C ASP A 3 -45.63 -5.93 29.48
N PHE A 4 -46.17 -6.91 28.74
CA PHE A 4 -45.68 -7.28 27.41
C PHE A 4 -45.80 -6.12 26.41
N LYS A 5 -46.89 -5.34 26.44
CA LYS A 5 -47.06 -4.14 25.60
C LYS A 5 -46.07 -3.03 25.98
N ARG A 6 -45.75 -2.89 27.27
CA ARG A 6 -44.81 -1.87 27.78
C ARG A 6 -43.35 -2.21 27.45
N ILE A 7 -42.98 -3.49 27.56
CA ILE A 7 -41.69 -4.04 27.13
C ILE A 7 -41.53 -3.89 25.61
N ARG A 8 -42.53 -4.29 24.83
CA ARG A 8 -42.53 -4.13 23.35
C ARG A 8 -42.42 -2.67 22.91
N LYS A 9 -43.11 -1.74 23.59
CA LYS A 9 -43.02 -0.30 23.31
C LYS A 9 -41.63 0.27 23.68
N ARG A 10 -41.01 -0.19 24.77
CA ARG A 10 -39.63 0.19 25.14
C ARG A 10 -38.60 -0.38 24.16
N ALA A 11 -38.75 -1.65 23.76
CA ALA A 11 -37.92 -2.28 22.75
C ALA A 11 -38.03 -1.56 21.40
N GLY A 12 -39.23 -1.22 20.96
CA GLY A 12 -39.45 -0.45 19.72
C GLY A 12 -38.82 0.95 19.76
N LYS A 13 -38.91 1.66 20.89
CA LYS A 13 -38.22 2.96 21.05
C LYS A 13 -36.69 2.84 20.99
N ARG A 14 -36.13 1.80 21.62
CA ARG A 14 -34.68 1.53 21.56
C ARG A 14 -34.24 1.19 20.14
N PHE A 15 -35.00 0.35 19.45
CA PHE A 15 -34.75 0.01 18.06
C PHE A 15 -34.73 1.27 17.17
N VAL A 16 -35.78 2.09 17.24
CA VAL A 16 -35.85 3.36 16.49
C VAL A 16 -34.67 4.27 16.83
N PHE A 17 -34.31 4.39 18.11
CA PHE A 17 -33.14 5.18 18.52
C PHE A 17 -31.84 4.69 17.86
N PHE A 18 -31.56 3.38 17.92
CA PHE A 18 -30.35 2.83 17.31
C PHE A 18 -30.36 2.94 15.80
N THR A 19 -31.52 2.76 15.14
CA THR A 19 -31.64 2.98 13.69
C THR A 19 -31.31 4.43 13.33
N VAL A 20 -31.90 5.40 14.03
CA VAL A 20 -31.61 6.83 13.80
C VAL A 20 -30.15 7.15 14.06
N LEU A 21 -29.56 6.61 15.14
CA LEU A 21 -28.15 6.79 15.45
C LEU A 21 -27.26 6.24 14.34
N ILE A 22 -27.53 5.02 13.85
CA ILE A 22 -26.77 4.42 12.74
C ILE A 22 -26.87 5.28 11.48
N VAL A 23 -28.06 5.74 11.11
CA VAL A 23 -28.24 6.62 9.93
C VAL A 23 -27.44 7.92 10.07
N ILE A 24 -27.44 8.54 11.25
CA ILE A 24 -26.64 9.74 11.51
C ILE A 24 -25.15 9.44 11.41
N LEU A 25 -24.69 8.34 12.02
CA LEU A 25 -23.28 7.95 12.00
C LEU A 25 -22.80 7.66 10.57
N VAL A 26 -23.60 6.98 9.76
CA VAL A 26 -23.29 6.72 8.35
C VAL A 26 -23.25 8.02 7.54
N GLY A 27 -24.28 8.87 7.65
CA GLY A 27 -24.32 10.13 6.89
C GLY A 27 -23.21 11.11 7.28
N VAL A 28 -22.83 11.18 8.56
CA VAL A 28 -21.67 11.96 9.01
C VAL A 28 -20.37 11.36 8.47
N SER A 29 -20.27 10.03 8.48
CA SER A 29 -19.09 9.31 8.00
C SER A 29 -18.84 9.52 6.51
N GLU A 30 -19.87 9.40 5.67
CA GLU A 30 -19.80 9.68 4.23
C GLU A 30 -19.35 11.13 3.96
N LYS A 31 -19.88 12.09 4.71
CA LYS A 31 -19.50 13.50 4.56
C LYS A 31 -18.02 13.73 4.92
N ILE A 32 -17.52 13.09 5.97
CA ILE A 32 -16.11 13.17 6.36
C ILE A 32 -15.22 12.58 5.25
N GLU A 33 -15.59 11.41 4.73
CA GLU A 33 -14.86 10.75 3.65
C GLU A 33 -14.81 11.60 2.39
N LEU A 34 -15.94 12.15 1.93
CA LEU A 34 -15.99 13.08 0.80
C LEU A 34 -15.09 14.29 1.02
N THR A 35 -15.10 14.86 2.24
CA THR A 35 -14.23 16.01 2.58
C THR A 35 -12.75 15.65 2.46
N TYR A 36 -12.35 14.42 2.80
CA TYR A 36 -10.97 13.94 2.68
C TYR A 36 -10.58 13.59 1.26
N ILE A 37 -11.50 13.06 0.47
CA ILE A 37 -11.30 12.85 -0.96
C ILE A 37 -11.11 14.21 -1.64
N GLU A 38 -11.91 15.23 -1.31
CA GLU A 38 -11.79 16.57 -1.88
C GLU A 38 -10.53 17.31 -1.41
N ASN A 39 -10.19 17.22 -0.12
CA ASN A 39 -9.03 17.86 0.49
C ASN A 39 -8.17 16.88 1.31
N ASP A 40 -7.19 16.26 0.66
CA ASP A 40 -6.31 15.28 1.30
C ASP A 40 -5.33 15.93 2.29
N ASN A 41 -5.19 17.26 2.32
CA ASN A 41 -4.37 17.95 3.35
C ASN A 41 -4.97 17.80 4.75
N LEU A 42 -6.24 17.45 4.87
CA LEU A 42 -6.86 17.15 6.17
C LEU A 42 -6.52 15.74 6.67
N VAL A 43 -5.91 14.92 5.82
CA VAL A 43 -5.58 13.53 6.11
C VAL A 43 -4.11 13.41 6.50
N GLN A 44 -3.85 12.74 7.62
CA GLN A 44 -2.49 12.41 8.04
C GLN A 44 -1.78 11.52 7.00
N SER A 45 -0.47 11.73 6.83
CA SER A 45 0.36 11.06 5.84
C SER A 45 0.10 9.55 5.69
N ARG A 46 0.01 8.82 6.81
CA ARG A 46 -0.24 7.37 6.82
C ARG A 46 -1.50 6.96 6.04
N ASN A 47 -2.56 7.76 6.06
CA ASN A 47 -3.87 7.39 5.50
C ASN A 47 -4.16 8.08 4.15
N LYS A 48 -3.25 8.91 3.65
CA LYS A 48 -3.48 9.69 2.41
C LYS A 48 -3.76 8.79 1.21
N SER A 49 -3.02 7.70 1.06
CA SER A 49 -3.15 6.79 -0.09
C SER A 49 -4.55 6.21 -0.24
N THR A 50 -5.25 5.94 0.88
CA THR A 50 -6.65 5.45 0.89
C THR A 50 -7.62 6.40 0.20
N PHE A 51 -7.41 7.71 0.32
CA PHE A 51 -8.28 8.71 -0.31
C PHE A 51 -7.75 9.17 -1.65
N ARG A 52 -6.43 9.25 -1.82
CA ARG A 52 -5.82 9.75 -3.06
C ARG A 52 -6.09 8.83 -4.25
N ILE A 53 -6.16 7.51 -4.06
CA ILE A 53 -6.54 6.59 -5.14
C ILE A 53 -7.96 6.85 -5.66
N LEU A 54 -8.88 7.26 -4.78
CA LEU A 54 -10.26 7.60 -5.14
C LEU A 54 -10.38 8.95 -5.86
N ARG A 55 -9.31 9.76 -5.87
CA ARG A 55 -9.23 11.04 -6.60
C ARG A 55 -8.71 10.87 -8.03
N GLU A 56 -8.10 9.74 -8.34
CA GLU A 56 -7.65 9.46 -9.71
C GLU A 56 -8.88 9.29 -10.62
N PRO A 57 -8.80 9.67 -11.90
CA PRO A 57 -9.89 9.43 -12.84
C PRO A 57 -10.29 7.95 -12.83
N GLU A 58 -11.60 7.68 -12.96
CA GLU A 58 -12.10 6.31 -12.95
C GLU A 58 -11.40 5.45 -14.01
N ASN A 59 -11.01 4.23 -13.61
CA ASN A 59 -10.35 3.26 -14.47
C ASN A 59 -9.12 3.79 -15.22
N SER A 60 -8.34 4.66 -14.57
CA SER A 60 -7.10 5.22 -15.14
C SER A 60 -5.82 4.52 -14.66
N ILE A 61 -5.92 3.62 -13.67
CA ILE A 61 -4.78 2.92 -13.08
C ILE A 61 -4.76 1.45 -13.53
N ASP A 62 -3.75 1.03 -14.27
CA ASP A 62 -3.58 -0.38 -14.68
C ASP A 62 -2.95 -1.25 -13.58
N VAL A 63 -2.09 -0.66 -12.74
CA VAL A 63 -1.34 -1.39 -11.70
C VAL A 63 -1.53 -0.75 -10.33
N ILE A 64 -1.99 -1.51 -9.35
CA ILE A 64 -2.06 -1.07 -7.96
C ILE A 64 -1.00 -1.80 -7.14
N VAL A 65 -0.16 -1.04 -6.45
CA VAL A 65 0.85 -1.60 -5.53
C VAL A 65 0.34 -1.39 -4.11
N VAL A 66 0.17 -2.46 -3.36
CA VAL A 66 -0.23 -2.43 -1.94
C VAL A 66 0.91 -2.97 -1.08
N GLY A 67 1.04 -2.47 0.14
CA GLY A 67 2.08 -2.91 1.05
C GLY A 67 2.45 -1.86 2.08
N ASP A 68 3.49 -2.11 2.85
CA ASP A 68 3.92 -1.17 3.87
C ASP A 68 4.84 -0.07 3.30
N SER A 69 5.72 0.47 4.14
CA SER A 69 6.71 1.46 3.77
C SER A 69 7.73 1.02 2.74
N LEU A 70 7.94 -0.29 2.57
CA LEU A 70 8.80 -0.81 1.52
C LEU A 70 8.20 -0.57 0.13
N SER A 71 6.87 -0.64 0.00
CA SER A 71 6.18 -0.43 -1.28
C SER A 71 6.37 1.01 -1.78
N TYR A 72 6.00 2.01 -0.98
CA TYR A 72 6.09 3.42 -1.37
C TYR A 72 7.53 3.96 -1.42
N SER A 73 8.49 3.26 -0.83
CA SER A 73 9.90 3.65 -0.88
C SER A 73 10.64 3.02 -2.07
N SER A 74 10.10 1.95 -2.66
CA SER A 74 10.82 1.16 -3.67
C SER A 74 10.21 1.22 -5.07
N VAL A 75 8.90 1.41 -5.19
CA VAL A 75 8.21 1.42 -6.49
C VAL A 75 7.79 2.84 -6.87
N SER A 76 8.29 3.34 -8.00
CA SER A 76 8.02 4.67 -8.53
C SER A 76 7.07 4.62 -9.73
N PRO A 77 5.78 4.96 -9.58
CA PRO A 77 4.86 4.97 -10.72
C PRO A 77 5.27 5.92 -11.84
N MET A 78 5.94 7.03 -11.50
CA MET A 78 6.40 7.99 -12.51
C MET A 78 7.55 7.43 -13.35
N ASP A 79 8.41 6.56 -12.79
CA ASP A 79 9.43 5.86 -13.58
C ASP A 79 8.81 4.74 -14.43
N LEU A 80 7.81 4.01 -13.92
CA LEU A 80 7.05 3.03 -14.71
C LEU A 80 6.35 3.70 -15.91
N TRP A 81 5.66 4.81 -15.67
CA TRP A 81 5.03 5.62 -16.71
C TRP A 81 6.06 6.11 -17.73
N LYS A 82 7.15 6.74 -17.28
CA LYS A 82 8.15 7.32 -18.16
C LYS A 82 8.79 6.28 -19.09
N ASN A 83 9.14 5.12 -18.54
CA ASN A 83 9.91 4.10 -19.28
C ASN A 83 9.00 3.17 -20.09
N HIS A 84 7.82 2.83 -19.58
CA HIS A 84 6.97 1.77 -20.13
C HIS A 84 5.53 2.21 -20.43
N GLY A 85 5.12 3.42 -20.04
CA GLY A 85 3.75 3.92 -20.24
C GLY A 85 2.69 3.29 -19.35
N ILE A 86 3.11 2.53 -18.35
CA ILE A 86 2.23 1.85 -17.39
C ILE A 86 1.74 2.88 -16.38
N THR A 87 0.43 2.99 -16.18
CA THR A 87 -0.12 3.74 -15.05
C THR A 87 -0.15 2.87 -13.81
N ALA A 88 0.44 3.38 -12.72
CA ALA A 88 0.49 2.69 -11.46
C ALA A 88 0.15 3.60 -10.27
N TYR A 89 -0.38 3.05 -9.19
CA TYR A 89 -0.57 3.79 -7.96
C TYR A 89 -0.10 2.96 -6.77
N VAL A 90 0.73 3.57 -5.90
CA VAL A 90 1.17 2.92 -4.67
C VAL A 90 0.23 3.26 -3.52
N CYS A 91 -0.60 2.30 -3.17
CA CYS A 91 -1.53 2.33 -2.05
C CYS A 91 -0.89 1.80 -0.76
N GLY A 92 0.34 2.25 -0.47
CA GLY A 92 1.11 1.82 0.70
C GLY A 92 0.98 2.74 1.91
N GLN A 93 1.15 2.17 3.11
CA GLN A 93 1.10 2.88 4.40
C GLN A 93 2.23 2.45 5.35
N SER A 94 2.63 3.33 6.26
CA SER A 94 3.67 2.98 7.24
C SER A 94 3.23 1.81 8.13
N GLY A 95 3.99 0.71 8.08
CA GLY A 95 3.72 -0.50 8.87
C GLY A 95 2.38 -1.15 8.57
N GLN A 96 1.89 -1.03 7.33
CA GLN A 96 0.61 -1.58 6.90
C GLN A 96 0.50 -3.07 7.24
N LYS A 97 -0.62 -3.45 7.86
CA LYS A 97 -0.98 -4.84 8.15
C LYS A 97 -1.81 -5.41 7.02
N ILE A 98 -1.88 -6.73 6.93
CA ILE A 98 -2.59 -7.41 5.84
C ILE A 98 -4.10 -7.12 5.81
N GLN A 99 -4.73 -6.85 6.96
CA GLN A 99 -6.15 -6.46 7.02
C GLN A 99 -6.36 -5.08 6.40
N GLU A 100 -5.43 -4.15 6.66
CA GLU A 100 -5.43 -2.82 6.05
C GLU A 100 -5.17 -2.92 4.55
N THR A 101 -4.27 -3.82 4.11
CA THR A 101 -4.06 -4.15 2.68
C THR A 101 -5.34 -4.60 2.00
N TYR A 102 -6.12 -5.49 2.62
CA TYR A 102 -7.41 -5.90 2.08
C TYR A 102 -8.37 -4.72 1.89
N HIS A 103 -8.57 -3.89 2.92
CA HIS A 103 -9.52 -2.78 2.84
C HIS A 103 -9.04 -1.64 1.93
N MET A 104 -7.74 -1.39 1.87
CA MET A 104 -7.14 -0.47 0.90
C MET A 104 -7.46 -0.92 -0.53
N LEU A 105 -7.31 -2.22 -0.80
CA LEU A 105 -7.56 -2.79 -2.12
C LEU A 105 -9.06 -2.83 -2.45
N GLU A 106 -9.90 -3.19 -1.49
CA GLU A 106 -11.36 -3.12 -1.60
C GLU A 106 -11.82 -1.71 -1.99
N ASN A 107 -11.30 -0.69 -1.31
CA ASN A 107 -11.59 0.71 -1.64
C ASN A 107 -11.08 1.08 -3.04
N ALA A 108 -9.86 0.68 -3.40
CA ALA A 108 -9.31 0.99 -4.71
C ALA A 108 -10.15 0.40 -5.86
N PHE A 109 -10.65 -0.84 -5.71
CA PHE A 109 -11.54 -1.47 -6.68
C PHE A 109 -12.91 -0.78 -6.85
N THR A 110 -13.30 0.13 -5.94
CA THR A 110 -14.54 0.92 -6.13
C THR A 110 -14.41 1.99 -7.21
N ALA A 111 -13.19 2.44 -7.53
CA ALA A 111 -12.92 3.52 -8.48
C ALA A 111 -12.02 3.08 -9.66
N GLN A 112 -11.29 1.99 -9.50
CA GLN A 112 -10.30 1.52 -10.47
C GLN A 112 -10.52 0.04 -10.82
N SER A 113 -10.22 -0.31 -12.07
CA SER A 113 -10.22 -1.70 -12.56
C SER A 113 -8.80 -2.08 -13.04
N PRO A 114 -7.81 -2.21 -12.13
CA PRO A 114 -6.45 -2.53 -12.50
C PRO A 114 -6.36 -3.94 -13.10
N LYS A 115 -5.42 -4.13 -14.01
CA LYS A 115 -5.07 -5.45 -14.58
C LYS A 115 -4.20 -6.25 -13.63
N LEU A 116 -3.40 -5.55 -12.82
CA LEU A 116 -2.44 -6.16 -11.90
C LEU A 116 -2.49 -5.49 -10.52
N VAL A 117 -2.53 -6.31 -9.49
CA VAL A 117 -2.22 -5.93 -8.11
C VAL A 117 -0.85 -6.48 -7.76
N ILE A 118 0.00 -5.64 -7.20
CA ILE A 118 1.32 -6.03 -6.67
C ILE A 118 1.27 -5.90 -5.15
N LEU A 119 1.51 -6.99 -4.43
CA LEU A 119 1.55 -7.01 -2.97
C LEU A 119 2.99 -7.12 -2.47
N GLU A 120 3.45 -6.10 -1.74
CA GLU A 120 4.75 -6.14 -1.07
C GLU A 120 4.71 -7.10 0.12
N THR A 121 5.56 -8.14 0.08
CA THR A 121 5.38 -9.34 0.90
C THR A 121 5.81 -9.19 2.36
N ASN A 122 6.45 -8.08 2.76
CA ASN A 122 6.80 -7.85 4.17
C ASN A 122 5.55 -7.77 5.04
N THR A 123 4.42 -7.32 4.48
CA THR A 123 3.13 -7.31 5.20
C THR A 123 2.69 -8.70 5.64
N MET A 124 3.15 -9.76 4.96
CA MET A 124 2.80 -11.14 5.31
C MET A 124 3.45 -11.61 6.62
N PHE A 125 4.50 -10.94 7.10
CA PHE A 125 5.15 -11.25 8.37
C PHE A 125 4.80 -10.26 9.48
N ARG A 126 3.87 -9.33 9.21
CA ARG A 126 3.38 -8.35 10.19
C ARG A 126 2.17 -8.90 10.93
N GLY A 127 2.42 -9.83 11.86
CA GLY A 127 1.44 -10.36 12.79
C GLY A 127 2.12 -10.98 14.00
N ARG A 128 1.39 -11.12 15.11
CA ARG A 128 1.96 -11.69 16.34
C ARG A 128 1.68 -13.19 16.39
N LEU A 129 2.69 -14.00 16.10
CA LEU A 129 2.62 -15.45 16.28
C LEU A 129 2.21 -15.80 17.71
N GLY A 130 1.28 -16.74 17.86
CA GLY A 130 0.78 -17.19 19.17
C GLY A 130 -0.11 -16.19 19.92
N GLN A 131 -0.50 -15.07 19.32
CA GLN A 131 -1.39 -14.05 19.93
C GLN A 131 -2.68 -13.86 19.13
N GLU A 132 -3.41 -14.94 18.85
CA GLU A 132 -4.61 -14.92 18.01
C GLU A 132 -5.70 -13.96 18.50
N LEU A 133 -5.91 -13.87 19.82
CA LEU A 133 -6.86 -12.91 20.40
C LEU A 133 -6.47 -11.45 20.12
N THR A 134 -5.17 -11.15 20.10
CA THR A 134 -4.68 -9.81 19.75
C THR A 134 -4.88 -9.56 18.26
N ASN A 135 -4.51 -10.50 17.40
CA ASN A 135 -4.68 -10.37 15.95
C ASN A 135 -6.18 -10.20 15.58
N LEU A 136 -7.09 -10.91 16.26
CA LEU A 136 -8.54 -10.77 16.09
C LEU A 136 -9.06 -9.40 16.54
N LYS A 137 -8.56 -8.87 17.67
CA LYS A 137 -8.91 -7.51 18.12
C LYS A 137 -8.48 -6.47 17.10
N GLU A 138 -7.23 -6.56 16.62
CA GLU A 138 -6.71 -5.65 15.60
C GLU A 138 -7.53 -5.73 14.30
N THR A 139 -7.96 -6.94 13.91
CA THR A 139 -8.87 -7.16 12.78
C THR A 139 -10.23 -6.49 12.97
N LEU A 140 -10.83 -6.63 14.16
CA LEU A 140 -12.12 -5.99 14.49
C LEU A 140 -12.02 -4.47 14.56
N GLU A 141 -10.92 -3.96 15.12
CA GLU A 141 -10.62 -2.53 15.16
C GLU A 141 -10.47 -1.99 13.72
N GLU A 142 -9.77 -2.71 12.85
CA GLU A 142 -9.61 -2.30 11.46
C GLU A 142 -10.93 -2.33 10.69
N TRP A 143 -11.74 -3.37 10.87
CA TRP A 143 -13.10 -3.41 10.32
C TRP A 143 -13.93 -2.21 10.79
N ALA A 144 -13.90 -1.92 12.10
CA ALA A 144 -14.65 -0.79 12.67
C ALA A 144 -14.16 0.55 12.13
N ASN A 145 -12.85 0.72 11.97
CA ASN A 145 -12.26 1.92 11.37
C ASN A 145 -12.71 2.07 9.91
N ASN A 146 -12.69 1.01 9.11
CA ASN A 146 -13.00 1.14 7.68
C ASN A 146 -14.46 1.42 7.38
N TYR A 147 -15.39 0.73 8.04
CA TYR A 147 -16.81 0.90 7.73
C TYR A 147 -17.51 1.93 8.60
N ILE A 148 -16.84 2.43 9.65
CA ILE A 148 -17.38 3.48 10.50
C ILE A 148 -16.31 4.57 10.66
N PRO A 149 -16.18 5.48 9.68
CA PRO A 149 -15.21 6.58 9.68
C PRO A 149 -15.13 7.41 10.96
N ILE A 150 -16.20 7.47 11.78
CA ILE A 150 -16.11 8.12 13.10
C ILE A 150 -15.09 7.47 14.04
N PHE A 151 -14.82 6.17 13.90
CA PHE A 151 -13.84 5.43 14.71
C PHE A 151 -12.41 5.57 14.20
N ARG A 152 -12.20 5.95 12.92
CA ARG A 152 -10.88 6.33 12.39
C ARG A 152 -10.27 7.55 13.09
N GLY A 153 -10.97 8.19 14.04
CA GLY A 153 -10.55 9.47 14.59
C GLY A 153 -10.60 9.61 16.11
N HIS A 154 -9.43 9.51 16.75
CA HIS A 154 -8.88 10.62 17.54
C HIS A 154 -8.10 11.60 16.63
N ASP A 155 -7.75 11.19 15.41
CA ASP A 155 -6.99 11.97 14.43
C ASP A 155 -7.84 12.75 13.41
N ILE A 156 -9.01 12.23 13.03
CA ILE A 156 -9.96 12.94 12.15
C ILE A 156 -10.44 14.23 12.80
N TRP A 157 -10.81 14.17 14.08
CA TRP A 157 -11.25 15.35 14.81
C TRP A 157 -10.14 16.39 14.97
N LYS A 158 -8.85 16.03 14.94
CA LYS A 158 -7.79 17.03 15.07
C LYS A 158 -7.81 18.01 13.90
N SER A 159 -8.00 17.55 12.67
CA SER A 159 -8.07 18.45 11.51
C SER A 159 -9.30 19.37 11.58
N PHE A 160 -10.46 18.85 12.02
CA PHE A 160 -11.72 19.61 12.12
C PHE A 160 -11.86 20.49 13.37
N VAL A 161 -11.23 20.12 14.49
CA VAL A 161 -11.31 20.82 15.78
C VAL A 161 -10.12 21.74 16.00
N MET A 162 -8.96 21.41 15.43
CA MET A 162 -7.70 22.13 15.65
C MET A 162 -7.17 22.82 14.37
N ASP A 163 -7.96 22.86 13.28
CA ASP A 163 -7.59 23.46 11.98
C ASP A 163 -6.20 23.06 11.50
N LYS A 164 -5.84 21.78 11.68
CA LYS A 164 -4.51 21.26 11.36
C LYS A 164 -4.48 20.63 9.97
N GLU A 165 -3.56 21.11 9.14
CA GLU A 165 -3.29 20.57 7.80
C GLU A 165 -1.97 19.77 7.75
N TYR A 166 -1.91 18.85 6.79
CA TYR A 166 -0.82 17.92 6.52
C TYR A 166 -0.50 17.91 5.00
N PRO A 167 -0.03 19.03 4.42
CA PRO A 167 0.33 19.06 3.01
C PRO A 167 1.50 18.11 2.73
N GLU A 168 1.39 17.33 1.66
CA GLU A 168 2.41 16.37 1.26
C GLU A 168 2.41 16.25 -0.26
N GLU A 169 3.60 16.18 -0.86
CA GLU A 169 3.70 15.93 -2.30
C GLU A 169 3.12 14.56 -2.66
N ASN A 170 2.67 14.40 -3.90
CA ASN A 170 2.15 13.14 -4.40
C ASN A 170 2.78 12.84 -5.76
N PHE A 171 3.41 11.67 -5.88
CA PHE A 171 3.82 11.09 -7.16
C PHE A 171 3.19 9.71 -7.27
N LYS A 172 1.85 9.71 -7.27
CA LYS A 172 1.01 8.50 -7.24
C LYS A 172 1.35 7.54 -6.09
N GLY A 173 1.56 8.09 -4.89
CA GLY A 173 1.87 7.31 -3.69
C GLY A 173 3.36 7.00 -3.46
N PHE A 174 4.26 7.31 -4.39
CA PHE A 174 5.71 7.15 -4.17
C PHE A 174 6.30 8.24 -3.26
N ALA A 175 7.10 7.81 -2.29
CA ALA A 175 7.79 8.70 -1.35
C ALA A 175 9.21 9.05 -1.84
N LEU A 176 9.35 10.22 -2.46
CA LEU A 176 10.65 10.71 -2.93
C LEU A 176 11.54 11.10 -1.75
N ARG A 177 12.54 10.27 -1.43
CA ARG A 177 13.48 10.47 -0.32
C ARG A 177 14.92 10.30 -0.78
N CYS A 178 15.84 11.12 -0.25
CA CYS A 178 17.22 11.19 -0.76
C CYS A 178 18.29 11.08 0.32
N GLY A 179 17.90 10.75 1.55
CA GLY A 179 18.86 10.47 2.60
C GLY A 179 19.69 9.23 2.26
N ILE A 180 20.91 9.19 2.78
CA ILE A 180 21.82 8.06 2.62
C ILE A 180 22.30 7.67 4.01
N GLN A 181 22.06 6.42 4.40
CA GLN A 181 22.69 5.80 5.56
C GLN A 181 23.10 4.39 5.19
N PRO A 182 24.40 4.13 4.95
CA PRO A 182 24.88 2.83 4.49
C PRO A 182 24.45 1.66 5.37
N TYR A 183 24.22 0.52 4.73
CA TYR A 183 24.08 -0.77 5.41
C TYR A 183 25.41 -1.52 5.37
N GLU A 184 25.98 -1.79 6.55
CA GLU A 184 27.36 -2.30 6.70
C GLU A 184 27.43 -3.71 7.31
N LYS A 185 26.29 -4.41 7.48
CA LYS A 185 26.26 -5.70 8.21
C LYS A 185 26.53 -6.94 7.33
N GLY A 186 26.90 -6.74 6.06
CA GLY A 186 27.23 -7.84 5.12
C GLY A 186 26.00 -8.52 4.54
N ASP A 187 26.17 -9.74 4.01
CA ASP A 187 25.07 -10.47 3.35
C ASP A 187 23.93 -10.80 4.33
N TYR A 188 22.68 -10.59 3.89
CA TYR A 188 21.48 -10.84 4.69
C TYR A 188 20.59 -11.96 4.14
N MET A 189 20.83 -12.39 2.90
CA MET A 189 20.14 -13.52 2.25
C MET A 189 20.98 -14.80 2.33
N LEU A 190 21.30 -15.23 3.55
CA LEU A 190 22.09 -16.44 3.78
C LEU A 190 21.23 -17.69 3.56
N GLU A 191 21.65 -18.54 2.62
CA GLU A 191 20.92 -19.74 2.19
C GLU A 191 20.62 -20.70 3.35
N THR A 192 19.39 -21.20 3.38
CA THR A 192 18.91 -22.17 4.37
C THR A 192 17.65 -22.87 3.87
N GLU A 193 17.35 -24.05 4.39
CA GLU A 193 16.07 -24.76 4.18
C GLU A 193 14.96 -24.29 5.14
N GLN A 194 15.33 -23.52 6.18
CA GLN A 194 14.40 -23.03 7.19
C GLN A 194 13.37 -22.07 6.59
N LYS A 195 12.19 -22.04 7.20
CA LYS A 195 11.05 -21.19 6.84
C LYS A 195 10.62 -20.37 8.04
N GLU A 196 10.24 -19.12 7.83
CA GLU A 196 9.62 -18.28 8.86
C GLU A 196 8.10 -18.48 8.81
N GLU A 197 7.47 -18.75 9.94
CA GLU A 197 6.03 -19.00 9.98
C GLU A 197 5.24 -17.73 9.65
N ILE A 198 4.33 -17.83 8.68
CA ILE A 198 3.37 -16.75 8.35
C ILE A 198 2.19 -16.88 9.32
N PRO A 199 1.80 -15.82 10.05
CA PRO A 199 0.69 -15.88 10.99
C PRO A 199 -0.63 -16.37 10.35
N PRO A 200 -1.43 -17.22 11.00
CA PRO A 200 -2.67 -17.76 10.41
C PRO A 200 -3.67 -16.69 9.97
N THR A 201 -3.75 -15.58 10.73
CA THR A 201 -4.59 -14.44 10.35
C THR A 201 -4.14 -13.79 9.04
N VAL A 202 -2.85 -13.79 8.73
CA VAL A 202 -2.33 -13.31 7.45
C VAL A 202 -2.73 -14.25 6.33
N ILE A 203 -2.56 -15.56 6.51
CA ILE A 203 -2.97 -16.55 5.50
C ILE A 203 -4.46 -16.38 5.16
N ASN A 204 -5.33 -16.28 6.17
CA ASN A 204 -6.76 -16.06 5.94
C ASN A 204 -7.05 -14.80 5.12
N TYR A 205 -6.35 -13.69 5.39
CA TYR A 205 -6.54 -12.47 4.62
C TYR A 205 -5.95 -12.55 3.21
N MET A 206 -4.86 -13.29 3.01
CA MET A 206 -4.34 -13.54 1.67
C MET A 206 -5.35 -14.31 0.82
N GLU A 207 -6.05 -15.31 1.36
CA GLU A 207 -7.13 -16.00 0.65
C GLU A 207 -8.25 -15.04 0.21
N ILE A 208 -8.59 -14.09 1.07
CA ILE A 208 -9.59 -13.06 0.79
C ILE A 208 -9.06 -12.09 -0.29
N ILE A 209 -7.79 -11.67 -0.22
CA ILE A 209 -7.16 -10.78 -1.20
C ILE A 209 -7.07 -11.45 -2.58
N ILE A 210 -6.66 -12.72 -2.66
CA ILE A 210 -6.63 -13.51 -3.90
C ILE A 210 -8.04 -13.57 -4.50
N SER A 211 -9.04 -13.87 -3.67
CA SER A 211 -10.44 -13.91 -4.09
C SER A 211 -10.94 -12.55 -4.59
N LEU A 212 -10.57 -11.47 -3.91
CA LEU A 212 -10.94 -10.10 -4.27
C LEU A 212 -10.32 -9.69 -5.62
N CYS A 213 -9.04 -9.98 -5.85
CA CYS A 213 -8.37 -9.72 -7.13
C CYS A 213 -9.08 -10.49 -8.26
N LYS A 214 -9.34 -11.78 -8.06
CA LYS A 214 -10.03 -12.64 -9.04
C LYS A 214 -11.44 -12.15 -9.36
N GLN A 215 -12.20 -11.72 -8.36
CA GLN A 215 -13.56 -11.19 -8.56
C GLN A 215 -13.57 -9.90 -9.39
N ASN A 216 -12.51 -9.09 -9.29
CA ASN A 216 -12.36 -7.85 -10.04
C ASN A 216 -11.54 -8.01 -11.33
N GLY A 217 -11.19 -9.24 -11.71
CA GLY A 217 -10.46 -9.53 -12.95
C GLY A 217 -9.00 -9.07 -12.95
N ALA A 218 -8.39 -8.88 -11.77
CA ALA A 218 -6.99 -8.50 -11.62
C ALA A 218 -6.12 -9.72 -11.31
N GLU A 219 -4.94 -9.77 -11.92
CA GLU A 219 -3.86 -10.68 -11.51
C GLU A 219 -3.20 -10.20 -10.21
N LEU A 220 -2.57 -11.12 -9.46
CA LEU A 220 -1.85 -10.80 -8.24
C LEU A 220 -0.39 -11.24 -8.34
N LEU A 221 0.53 -10.28 -8.21
CA LEU A 221 1.98 -10.50 -8.12
C LEU A 221 2.44 -10.28 -6.67
N LEU A 222 3.16 -11.25 -6.12
CA LEU A 222 3.89 -11.08 -4.87
C LEU A 222 5.26 -10.45 -5.15
N LEU A 223 5.64 -9.43 -4.38
CA LEU A 223 6.87 -8.67 -4.58
C LEU A 223 7.70 -8.60 -3.29
N GLY A 224 8.93 -9.10 -3.35
CA GLY A 224 9.95 -8.88 -2.33
C GLY A 224 10.87 -7.74 -2.74
N THR A 225 10.73 -6.56 -2.15
CA THR A 225 11.64 -5.44 -2.44
C THR A 225 12.93 -5.53 -1.61
N PRO A 226 14.10 -5.07 -2.12
CA PRO A 226 15.36 -5.11 -1.38
C PRO A 226 15.28 -4.40 -0.03
N SER A 227 15.42 -5.14 1.07
CA SER A 227 15.45 -4.58 2.43
C SER A 227 16.14 -5.53 3.42
N PRO A 228 17.44 -5.32 3.71
CA PRO A 228 18.20 -6.14 4.65
C PRO A 228 17.61 -6.29 6.05
N LEU A 229 16.83 -5.31 6.53
CA LEU A 229 16.21 -5.38 7.86
C LEU A 229 14.88 -6.14 7.88
N ASN A 230 14.21 -6.28 6.73
CA ASN A 230 12.90 -6.92 6.64
C ASN A 230 12.93 -8.27 5.92
N TYR A 231 13.94 -8.54 5.10
CA TYR A 231 14.05 -9.80 4.37
C TYR A 231 15.23 -10.63 4.87
N ASN A 232 15.02 -11.94 4.81
CA ASN A 232 16.04 -12.96 4.99
C ASN A 232 15.59 -14.19 4.20
N TYR A 233 16.49 -15.16 4.05
CA TYR A 233 16.23 -16.35 3.24
C TYR A 233 15.06 -17.21 3.76
N ARG A 234 14.78 -17.21 5.08
CA ARG A 234 13.63 -17.95 5.64
C ARG A 234 12.29 -17.37 5.21
N ARG A 235 12.20 -16.03 5.13
CA ARG A 235 11.00 -15.35 4.61
C ARG A 235 10.82 -15.63 3.12
N HIS A 236 11.90 -15.56 2.35
CA HIS A 236 11.90 -15.95 0.93
C HIS A 236 11.32 -17.36 0.75
N ASN A 237 11.84 -18.35 1.47
CA ASN A 237 11.36 -19.73 1.38
C ASN A 237 9.88 -19.88 1.72
N SER A 238 9.39 -19.15 2.74
CA SER A 238 7.98 -19.19 3.11
C SER A 238 7.08 -18.59 2.04
N ILE A 239 7.47 -17.46 1.45
CA ILE A 239 6.70 -16.84 0.37
C ILE A 239 6.78 -17.68 -0.91
N ASP A 240 7.94 -18.24 -1.25
CA ASP A 240 8.11 -19.10 -2.43
C ASP A 240 7.24 -20.36 -2.37
N VAL A 241 7.15 -21.00 -1.20
CA VAL A 241 6.22 -22.12 -0.99
C VAL A 241 4.76 -21.66 -1.09
N TYR A 242 4.40 -20.57 -0.40
CA TYR A 242 3.04 -20.03 -0.45
C TYR A 242 2.64 -19.68 -1.89
N ALA A 243 3.50 -18.99 -2.64
CA ALA A 243 3.25 -18.61 -4.03
C ALA A 243 2.98 -19.84 -4.91
N LYS A 244 3.78 -20.91 -4.76
CA LYS A 244 3.59 -22.17 -5.50
C LYS A 244 2.31 -22.89 -5.14
N GLU A 245 1.95 -22.94 -3.85
CA GLU A 245 0.72 -23.58 -3.38
C GLU A 245 -0.55 -22.87 -3.90
N HIS A 246 -0.46 -21.56 -4.16
CA HIS A 246 -1.56 -20.71 -4.61
C HIS A 246 -1.51 -20.31 -6.09
N ASP A 247 -0.57 -20.85 -6.87
CA ASP A 247 -0.36 -20.53 -8.29
C ASP A 247 -0.18 -19.01 -8.53
N LEU A 248 0.61 -18.37 -7.67
CA LEU A 248 0.95 -16.95 -7.75
C LEU A 248 2.37 -16.75 -8.25
N GLU A 249 2.57 -15.68 -9.03
CA GLU A 249 3.90 -15.22 -9.39
C GLU A 249 4.56 -14.55 -8.17
N TYR A 250 5.83 -14.85 -7.93
CA TYR A 250 6.63 -14.21 -6.88
C TYR A 250 7.95 -13.68 -7.42
N LEU A 251 8.10 -12.36 -7.39
CA LEU A 251 9.34 -11.68 -7.71
C LEU A 251 10.06 -11.24 -6.43
N ASP A 252 11.01 -12.04 -5.97
CA ASP A 252 11.92 -11.63 -4.88
C ASP A 252 13.18 -10.97 -5.42
N MET A 253 13.25 -9.64 -5.34
CA MET A 253 14.41 -8.88 -5.76
C MET A 253 15.57 -8.95 -4.75
N ASN A 254 15.33 -9.42 -3.50
CA ASN A 254 16.42 -9.71 -2.56
C ASN A 254 17.29 -10.88 -3.05
N MET A 255 16.74 -11.78 -3.86
CA MET A 255 17.48 -12.87 -4.51
C MET A 255 18.20 -12.42 -5.79
N LYS A 256 18.04 -11.16 -6.19
CA LYS A 256 18.46 -10.62 -7.50
C LYS A 256 19.26 -9.32 -7.38
N LEU A 257 19.88 -9.06 -6.23
CA LEU A 257 20.57 -7.77 -5.95
C LEU A 257 21.62 -7.38 -7.00
N LYS A 258 22.32 -8.36 -7.58
CA LYS A 258 23.30 -8.12 -8.66
C LYS A 258 22.63 -7.70 -9.97
N GLU A 259 21.46 -8.26 -10.29
CA GLU A 259 20.69 -7.95 -11.50
C GLU A 259 19.97 -6.59 -11.38
N VAL A 260 19.55 -6.24 -10.17
CA VAL A 260 18.95 -4.94 -9.83
C VAL A 260 20.03 -3.86 -9.62
N GLU A 261 21.30 -4.26 -9.44
CA GLU A 261 22.45 -3.38 -9.20
C GLU A 261 22.34 -2.53 -7.91
N ILE A 262 21.77 -3.09 -6.84
CA ILE A 262 21.67 -2.40 -5.55
C ILE A 262 23.05 -2.23 -4.90
N ASP A 263 23.37 -0.99 -4.53
CA ASP A 263 24.54 -0.63 -3.73
C ASP A 263 24.10 -0.15 -2.34
N TRP A 264 24.36 -0.98 -1.33
CA TRP A 264 24.00 -0.69 0.06
C TRP A 264 24.76 0.48 0.69
N ASN A 265 25.76 1.05 0.01
CA ASN A 265 26.40 2.29 0.45
C ASN A 265 25.61 3.54 0.07
N THR A 266 24.87 3.50 -1.04
CA THR A 266 24.29 4.69 -1.67
C THR A 266 22.78 4.61 -1.89
N ASP A 267 22.21 3.42 -1.98
CA ASP A 267 20.81 3.20 -2.37
C ASP A 267 19.83 3.06 -1.19
N THR A 268 20.31 3.14 0.06
CA THR A 268 19.48 3.01 1.26
C THR A 268 19.37 4.29 2.07
N LEU A 269 18.16 4.54 2.58
CA LEU A 269 17.82 5.70 3.37
C LEU A 269 18.30 5.62 4.82
N ASP A 270 18.30 4.41 5.38
CA ASP A 270 18.29 4.16 6.83
C ASP A 270 18.85 2.77 7.20
N LYS A 271 20.06 2.46 6.71
CA LYS A 271 20.82 1.26 7.08
C LYS A 271 20.11 -0.03 6.69
N GLY A 272 19.51 -0.05 5.50
CA GLY A 272 18.91 -1.23 4.89
C GLY A 272 17.47 -1.52 5.28
N ASP A 273 16.74 -0.58 5.90
CA ASP A 273 15.29 -0.71 6.08
C ASP A 273 14.58 -0.32 4.78
N HIS A 274 14.80 0.90 4.31
CA HIS A 274 14.17 1.49 3.13
C HIS A 274 15.21 1.88 2.07
N LEU A 275 14.79 1.76 0.82
CA LEU A 275 15.52 2.36 -0.29
C LEU A 275 15.30 3.88 -0.31
N ASN A 276 16.31 4.59 -0.81
CA ASN A 276 16.15 5.98 -1.20
C ASN A 276 15.82 6.06 -2.70
N LEU A 277 15.76 7.28 -3.24
CA LEU A 277 15.45 7.55 -4.64
C LEU A 277 16.37 6.79 -5.61
N SER A 278 17.66 6.64 -5.31
CA SER A 278 18.58 5.91 -6.20
C SER A 278 18.21 4.43 -6.27
N GLY A 279 18.04 3.77 -5.12
CA GLY A 279 17.63 2.37 -5.04
C GLY A 279 16.25 2.12 -5.64
N ALA A 280 15.28 2.99 -5.34
CA ALA A 280 13.92 2.90 -5.86
C ALA A 280 13.88 2.92 -7.39
N ARG A 281 14.71 3.74 -8.04
CA ARG A 281 14.79 3.81 -9.50
C ARG A 281 15.33 2.52 -10.10
N LYS A 282 16.35 1.93 -9.49
CA LYS A 282 16.92 0.64 -9.92
C LYS A 282 15.89 -0.50 -9.78
N VAL A 283 15.23 -0.59 -8.63
CA VAL A 283 14.12 -1.52 -8.39
C VAL A 283 13.01 -1.32 -9.41
N THR A 284 12.58 -0.08 -9.63
CA THR A 284 11.47 0.22 -10.54
C THR A 284 11.83 -0.08 -11.99
N GLN A 285 13.07 0.16 -12.40
CA GLN A 285 13.55 -0.19 -13.74
C GLN A 285 13.54 -1.71 -13.95
N TYR A 286 14.04 -2.47 -12.98
CA TYR A 286 14.01 -3.93 -13.05
C TYR A 286 12.56 -4.45 -13.07
N LEU A 287 11.70 -3.95 -12.17
CA LEU A 287 10.29 -4.29 -12.09
C LEU A 287 9.56 -3.97 -13.40
N GLY A 288 9.72 -2.77 -13.96
CA GLY A 288 9.09 -2.39 -15.22
C GLY A 288 9.48 -3.31 -16.37
N GLY A 289 10.75 -3.69 -16.46
CA GLY A 289 11.24 -4.66 -17.44
C GLY A 289 10.68 -6.08 -17.23
N PHE A 290 10.43 -6.50 -16.00
CA PHE A 290 9.73 -7.75 -15.69
C PHE A 290 8.25 -7.67 -16.09
N LEU A 291 7.57 -6.59 -15.71
CA LEU A 291 6.14 -6.41 -15.94
C LEU A 291 5.77 -6.45 -17.42
N VAL A 292 6.52 -5.75 -18.28
CA VAL A 292 6.24 -5.72 -19.74
C VAL A 292 6.52 -7.07 -20.43
N LYS A 293 7.28 -7.97 -19.80
CA LYS A 293 7.54 -9.31 -20.32
C LYS A 293 6.48 -10.31 -19.85
N GLN A 294 6.03 -10.17 -18.60
CA GLN A 294 5.15 -11.13 -17.96
C GLN A 294 3.66 -10.81 -18.16
N TYR A 295 3.31 -9.52 -18.23
CA TYR A 295 1.91 -9.07 -18.26
C TYR A 295 1.62 -8.22 -19.49
N ALA A 296 0.39 -8.35 -20.00
CA ALA A 296 -0.12 -7.54 -21.12
C ALA A 296 -0.62 -6.17 -20.63
N LEU A 297 0.31 -5.35 -20.13
CA LEU A 297 0.03 -3.98 -19.70
C LEU A 297 0.09 -2.99 -20.88
N PRO A 298 -0.80 -1.99 -20.94
CA PRO A 298 -0.83 -1.03 -22.03
C PRO A 298 0.26 0.04 -21.85
N ASP A 299 0.65 0.65 -22.96
CA ASP A 299 1.43 1.88 -22.98
C ASP A 299 0.50 3.03 -23.34
N HIS A 300 0.16 3.84 -22.33
CA HIS A 300 -0.82 4.93 -22.49
C HIS A 300 -0.19 6.28 -22.89
N ARG A 301 1.11 6.31 -23.19
CA ARG A 301 1.79 7.55 -23.56
C ARG A 301 1.25 8.10 -24.89
N GLY A 302 0.99 9.40 -24.92
CA GLY A 302 0.44 10.10 -26.09
C GLY A 302 -1.09 10.05 -26.19
N GLU A 303 -1.77 9.29 -25.33
CA GLU A 303 -3.23 9.31 -25.26
C GLU A 303 -3.73 10.57 -24.54
N ARG A 304 -4.76 11.22 -25.10
CA ARG A 304 -5.29 12.49 -24.57
C ARG A 304 -5.78 12.37 -23.12
N PHE A 305 -6.38 11.24 -22.75
CA PHE A 305 -6.88 10.99 -21.40
C PHE A 305 -5.77 11.07 -20.33
N TYR A 306 -4.53 10.71 -20.71
CA TYR A 306 -3.37 10.66 -19.80
C TYR A 306 -2.45 11.90 -19.89
N THR A 307 -2.94 13.03 -20.42
CA THR A 307 -2.15 14.27 -20.49
C THR A 307 -1.67 14.74 -19.10
N ALA A 308 -2.48 14.53 -18.05
CA ALA A 308 -2.11 14.86 -16.68
C ALA A 308 -0.89 14.04 -16.20
N TRP A 309 -0.81 12.76 -16.58
CA TRP A 309 0.31 11.88 -16.27
C TRP A 309 1.61 12.36 -16.91
N MET A 310 1.55 12.81 -18.17
CA MET A 310 2.73 13.38 -18.85
C MET A 310 3.28 14.58 -18.08
N LYS A 311 2.40 15.51 -17.67
CA LYS A 311 2.80 16.69 -16.90
C LYS A 311 3.38 16.32 -15.54
N GLU A 312 2.73 15.41 -14.81
CA GLU A 312 3.21 14.95 -13.50
C GLU A 312 4.58 14.26 -13.61
N ALA A 313 4.79 13.45 -14.65
CA ALA A 313 6.08 12.79 -14.92
C ALA A 313 7.21 13.77 -15.29
N GLU A 314 6.90 14.87 -15.99
CA GLU A 314 7.87 15.94 -16.25
C GLU A 314 8.27 16.66 -14.96
N ASP A 315 7.30 17.00 -14.12
CA ASP A 315 7.55 17.66 -12.84
C ASP A 315 8.31 16.75 -11.86
N TYR A 316 7.95 15.47 -11.82
CA TYR A 316 8.70 14.43 -11.13
C TYR A 316 10.14 14.36 -11.65
N THR A 317 10.35 14.30 -12.97
CA THR A 317 11.70 14.19 -13.56
C THR A 317 12.59 15.36 -13.15
N LYS A 318 12.09 16.60 -13.19
CA LYS A 318 12.85 17.80 -12.77
C LYS A 318 13.28 17.70 -11.30
N LYS A 319 12.37 17.27 -10.43
CA LYS A 319 12.65 17.09 -8.99
C LYS A 319 13.62 15.94 -8.74
N MET A 320 13.37 14.79 -9.36
CA MET A 320 14.24 13.62 -9.31
C MET A 320 15.68 13.98 -9.70
N GLU A 321 15.88 14.69 -10.82
CA GLU A 321 17.22 15.11 -11.26
C GLU A 321 17.91 16.04 -10.25
N LYS A 322 17.17 17.00 -9.67
CA LYS A 322 17.69 17.87 -8.61
C LYS A 322 18.08 17.06 -7.37
N SER A 323 17.24 16.12 -6.98
CA SER A 323 17.43 15.24 -5.83
C SER A 323 18.61 14.29 -5.99
N LEU A 324 18.79 13.70 -7.18
CA LEU A 324 19.94 12.84 -7.47
C LEU A 324 21.27 13.60 -7.45
N LYS A 325 21.28 14.89 -7.81
CA LYS A 325 22.48 15.74 -7.64
C LYS A 325 22.84 15.90 -6.16
N VAL A 326 21.86 15.99 -5.26
CA VAL A 326 22.11 16.04 -3.81
C VAL A 326 22.75 14.74 -3.32
N ILE A 327 22.26 13.58 -3.78
CA ILE A 327 22.83 12.27 -3.47
C ILE A 327 24.30 12.21 -3.89
N ARG A 328 24.61 12.52 -5.16
CA ARG A 328 25.99 12.52 -5.69
C ARG A 328 26.93 13.49 -4.96
N ASN A 329 26.42 14.63 -4.49
CA ASN A 329 27.23 15.57 -3.74
C ASN A 329 27.52 15.09 -2.31
N ASN A 330 26.68 14.22 -1.74
CA ASN A 330 26.92 13.61 -0.43
C ASN A 330 27.86 12.39 -0.51
N GLU A 331 28.13 11.88 -1.72
CA GLU A 331 29.10 10.80 -1.97
C GLU A 331 30.56 11.29 -2.05
N ASN A 332 30.78 12.60 -2.30
CA ASN A 332 32.10 13.23 -2.44
C ASN A 332 32.54 13.95 -1.16
#